data_AF-A0A4Q0YEK6-F1
#
_entry.id   AF-A0A4Q0YEK6-F1
#
_cell.length_a   1.000
_cell.length_b   1.000
_cell.length_c   1.000
_cell.angle_alpha   90.00
_cell.angle_beta   90.00
_cell.angle_gamma   90.00
#
_symmetry.space_group_name_H-M   'P 1'
#
loop_
_entity.id
_entity.type
_entity.pdbx_description
1 polymer ?
#
loop_
_entity_poly.entity_id
_entity_poly.type
_entity_poly.pdbx_seq_one_letter_code
_entity_poly.pdbx_strand_id
1 'polypeptide(L)' 'MSITILTEKNSPKISKVKKEFNIFRVIAMKKGNLNIIEFFNKDGAFRGFGRDTKAAYKRAKRALKNYYK' A
#
# COMPACT_ATOMS: atom_id res chain seq x y z
N MET A 1 14.78 2.01 -10.57
CA MET A 1 13.67 1.56 -9.69
C MET A 1 13.74 2.40 -8.43
N SER A 2 12.65 3.03 -8.00
CA SER A 2 12.62 3.80 -6.76
C SER A 2 11.70 3.14 -5.74
N ILE A 3 12.08 3.23 -4.46
CA ILE A 3 11.38 2.64 -3.33
C ILE A 3 11.29 3.71 -2.25
N THR A 4 10.11 3.89 -1.65
CA THR A 4 9.87 4.87 -0.60
C THR A 4 8.96 4.28 0.45
N ILE A 5 9.34 4.39 1.72
CA ILE A 5 8.47 4.01 2.84
C ILE A 5 7.44 5.12 3.05
N LEU A 6 6.16 4.78 2.95
CA LEU A 6 5.08 5.72 3.22
C LEU A 6 4.77 5.75 4.72
N THR A 7 4.81 6.96 5.26
CA THR A 7 4.52 7.28 6.65
C THR A 7 3.26 8.14 6.74
N GLU A 8 2.84 8.44 7.96
CA GLU A 8 1.67 9.27 8.23
C GLU A 8 1.84 10.70 7.73
N LYS A 9 3.08 11.20 7.67
CA LYS A 9 3.42 12.52 7.10
C LYS A 9 3.10 12.61 5.61
N ASN A 10 3.09 11.47 4.89
CA ASN A 10 2.80 11.46 3.45
C ASN A 10 1.29 11.53 3.16
N SER A 11 0.45 10.95 4.03
CA SER A 11 -1.00 11.05 3.90
C SER A 11 -1.72 10.53 5.16
N PRO A 12 -2.80 11.22 5.63
CA PRO A 12 -3.62 10.71 6.73
C PRO A 12 -4.30 9.36 6.41
N LYS A 13 -4.44 9.00 5.13
CA LYS A 13 -5.00 7.70 4.70
C LYS A 13 -4.10 6.52 5.10
N ILE A 14 -2.78 6.73 5.19
CA ILE A 14 -1.83 5.70 5.62
C ILE A 14 -2.04 5.36 7.10
N SER A 15 -2.20 6.38 7.96
CA SER A 15 -2.47 6.15 9.39
C SER A 15 -3.76 5.34 9.59
N LYS A 16 -4.82 5.66 8.83
CA LYS A 16 -6.09 4.92 8.88
C LYS A 16 -5.93 3.44 8.51
N VAL A 17 -5.27 3.13 7.39
CA VAL A 17 -5.11 1.74 6.95
C VAL A 17 -4.19 0.95 7.89
N LYS A 18 -3.17 1.60 8.46
CA LYS A 18 -2.30 1.00 9.47
C LYS A 18 -3.07 0.54 10.70
N LYS A 19 -3.95 1.40 11.23
CA LYS A 19 -4.81 1.05 12.38
C LYS A 19 -5.86 0.00 12.02
N GLU A 20 -6.52 0.13 10.87
CA GLU A 20 -7.61 -0.77 10.42
C GLU A 20 -7.14 -2.22 10.22
N PHE A 21 -5.92 -2.44 9.73
CA PHE A 21 -5.42 -3.78 9.34
C PHE A 21 -4.10 -4.18 10.02
N ASN A 22 -3.72 -3.48 11.09
CA ASN A 22 -2.45 -3.67 11.81
C ASN A 22 -1.22 -3.70 10.88
N ILE A 23 -1.16 -2.77 9.91
CA ILE A 23 -0.05 -2.68 8.96
C ILE A 23 1.13 -1.97 9.63
N PHE A 24 2.26 -2.66 9.73
CA PHE A 24 3.48 -2.08 10.29
C PHE A 24 4.28 -1.28 9.25
N ARG A 25 4.21 -1.65 7.96
CA ARG A 25 4.96 -0.96 6.89
C ARG A 25 4.15 -0.80 5.61
N VAL A 26 4.29 0.37 4.99
CA VAL A 26 3.74 0.66 3.66
C VAL A 26 4.89 1.09 2.77
N ILE A 27 5.00 0.47 1.60
CA ILE A 27 6.03 0.80 0.61
C ILE A 27 5.37 1.27 -0.67
N ALA A 28 5.86 2.37 -1.23
CA ALA A 28 5.61 2.78 -2.60
C ALA A 28 6.83 2.48 -3.45
N MET A 29 6.62 1.88 -4.63
CA MET A 29 7.70 1.62 -5.59
C MET A 29 7.31 2.08 -6.98
N LYS A 30 8.31 2.50 -7.76
CA LYS A 30 8.14 2.82 -9.18
C LYS A 30 9.14 2.03 -10.03
N LYS A 31 8.61 1.31 -11.01
CA LYS A 31 9.37 0.56 -12.03
C LYS A 31 8.89 0.99 -13.41
N GLY A 32 9.66 1.87 -14.07
CA GLY A 32 9.23 2.52 -15.32
C GLY A 32 7.93 3.30 -15.12
N ASN A 33 6.90 2.95 -15.90
CA ASN A 33 5.56 3.55 -15.82
C ASN A 33 4.62 2.83 -14.84
N LEU A 34 5.12 1.82 -14.11
CA LEU A 34 4.34 1.05 -13.16
C LEU A 34 4.58 1.56 -11.73
N ASN A 35 3.51 1.98 -11.07
CA ASN A 35 3.50 2.31 -9.65
C ASN A 35 2.98 1.12 -8.85
N ILE A 36 3.60 0.88 -7.70
CA ILE A 36 3.32 -0.26 -6.83
C ILE A 36 3.15 0.25 -5.40
N ILE A 37 2.13 -0.24 -4.70
CA ILE A 37 1.96 -0.06 -3.26
C ILE A 37 1.93 -1.43 -2.61
N GLU A 38 2.64 -1.57 -1.49
CA GLU A 38 2.61 -2.77 -0.65
C GLU A 38 2.26 -2.42 0.78
N PHE A 39 1.33 -3.17 1.34
CA PHE A 39 1.01 -3.17 2.76
C PHE A 39 1.55 -4.43 3.42
N PHE A 40 2.30 -4.27 4.49
CA PHE A 40 2.87 -5.38 5.26
C PHE A 40 2.20 -5.47 6.63
N ASN A 41 1.62 -6.62 6.93
CA ASN A 41 1.12 -6.96 8.25
C ASN A 41 1.51 -8.42 8.60
N LYS A 42 0.99 -8.94 9.72
CA LYS A 42 1.31 -10.30 10.19
C LYS A 42 0.92 -11.40 9.19
N ASP A 43 -0.05 -11.15 8.32
CA ASP A 43 -0.62 -12.13 7.39
C ASP A 43 0.05 -12.08 6.01
N GLY A 44 0.96 -11.12 5.78
CA GLY A 44 1.81 -11.05 4.61
C GLY A 44 1.88 -9.67 3.95
N ALA A 45 2.15 -9.69 2.64
CA ALA A 45 2.29 -8.49 1.82
C ALA A 45 1.13 -8.36 0.83
N PHE A 46 0.36 -7.28 0.93
CA PHE A 46 -0.75 -6.99 0.02
C PHE A 46 -0.31 -5.93 -0.99
N ARG A 47 -0.14 -6.37 -2.24
CA ARG A 47 0.41 -5.56 -3.33
C ARG A 47 -0.67 -5.07 -4.28
N GLY A 48 -0.55 -3.81 -4.69
CA GLY A 48 -1.38 -3.20 -5.74
C GLY A 48 -0.53 -2.50 -6.79
N PHE A 49 -0.92 -2.65 -8.05
CA PHE A 49 -0.24 -2.09 -9.21
C PHE A 49 -1.10 -1.02 -9.89
N GLY A 50 -0.51 0.08 -10.39
CA GLY A 50 -1.27 1.13 -11.06
C GLY A 50 -0.43 2.00 -11.99
N ARG A 51 -1.11 2.71 -12.90
CA ARG A 51 -0.49 3.77 -13.73
C ARG A 51 -0.04 4.97 -12.88
N ASP A 52 -0.68 5.15 -11.72
CA ASP A 52 -0.34 6.14 -10.71
C ASP A 52 -0.43 5.54 -9.29
N THR A 53 0.10 6.26 -8.30
CA THR A 53 0.14 5.83 -6.89
C THR A 53 -1.26 5.65 -6.30
N LYS A 54 -2.25 6.43 -6.73
CA LYS A 54 -3.64 6.37 -6.21
C LYS A 54 -4.33 5.08 -6.67
N ALA A 55 -4.14 4.70 -7.93
CA ALA A 55 -4.63 3.45 -8.50
C ALA A 55 -3.96 2.23 -7.85
N ALA A 56 -2.64 2.29 -7.68
CA ALA A 56 -1.87 1.26 -6.97
C ALA A 56 -2.36 1.09 -5.53
N TYR A 57 -2.54 2.18 -4.78
CA TYR A 57 -3.08 2.19 -3.43
C TYR A 57 -4.50 1.59 -3.36
N LYS A 58 -5.41 1.99 -4.27
CA LYS A 58 -6.78 1.46 -4.31
C LYS A 58 -6.80 -0.04 -4.52
N ARG A 59 -5.94 -0.56 -5.39
CA ARG A 59 -5.82 -1.99 -5.67
C ARG A 59 -5.20 -2.77 -4.51
N ALA A 60 -4.15 -2.23 -3.88
CA ALA A 60 -3.56 -2.81 -2.67
C ALA A 60 -4.60 -2.89 -1.54
N LYS A 61 -5.38 -1.82 -1.33
CA LYS A 61 -6.42 -1.78 -0.29
C LYS A 61 -7.56 -2.74 -0.61
N ARG A 62 -7.90 -2.93 -1.88
CA ARG A 62 -8.89 -3.92 -2.31
C ARG A 62 -8.41 -5.35 -2.03
N ALA A 63 -7.15 -5.66 -2.35
CA ALA A 63 -6.57 -6.99 -2.06
C ALA A 63 -6.63 -7.30 -0.56
N LEU A 64 -6.20 -6.35 0.26
CA LEU A 64 -6.27 -6.44 1.72
C LEU A 64 -7.71 -6.66 2.24
N LYS A 65 -8.66 -5.86 1.75
CA LYS A 65 -10.07 -5.99 2.13
C LYS A 65 -10.70 -7.31 1.72
N ASN A 66 -10.31 -7.84 0.56
CA ASN A 66 -10.82 -9.12 0.08
C ASN A 66 -10.29 -10.30 0.90
N TYR A 67 -9.11 -10.18 1.51
CA TYR A 67 -8.53 -11.23 2.34
C TYR A 67 -9.23 -11.36 3.71
N TYR A 68 -9.65 -10.23 4.30
CA TYR A 68 -10.38 -10.21 5.58
C TYR A 68 -11.91 -10.18 5.42
N LYS A 69 -12.41 -10.41 4.20
CA LYS A 69 -13.83 -10.58 3.92
C LYS A 69 -14.20 -12.04 4.10
#